data_AF-A0A1L5KUM3-F1
#
_entry.id   AF-A0A1L5KUM3-F1
#
_cell.length_a   1.000
_cell.length_b   1.000
_cell.length_c   1.000
_cell.angle_alpha   90.00
_cell.angle_beta   90.00
_cell.angle_gamma   90.00
#
_symmetry.space_group_name_H-M   'P 1'
#
loop_
_entity.id
_entity.type
_entity.pdbx_description
1 polymer ?
#
loop_
_entity_poly.entity_id
_entity_poly.type
_entity_poly.pdbx_seq_one_letter_code
_entity_poly.pdbx_strand_id
1 'polypeptide(L)'
;HTEWLQGATARNLKYDIQGTFISTPTTFSGFKDFYFDDPSKVFNSEESKLISGTTDEKGDALVQAKFEIGSTAPGMLMANFVTRVYEESGDFSIDANRMLYSPYKRYAGIKSPQQTREQLNTGSNYTYEVASADYLGNPQANTELEVQVYKVYWYWWWSSDNSSLANYVSDSYNKPVKNMTVRTGENGRGTFSLSFSNEEWGTYFISVKDKE
;
A
#
# COMPACT_ATOMS: atom_id res chain seq x y z
N HIS A 1 17.87 -22.91 1.85
CA HIS A 1 19.04 -23.80 1.93
C HIS A 1 19.78 -23.50 3.21
N THR A 2 20.29 -24.53 3.89
CA THR A 2 21.08 -24.41 5.12
C THR A 2 22.35 -25.22 4.99
N GLU A 3 23.48 -24.61 5.36
CA GLU A 3 24.80 -25.23 5.34
C GLU A 3 25.57 -24.84 6.60
N TRP A 4 26.44 -25.74 7.07
CA TRP A 4 27.39 -25.43 8.11
C TRP A 4 28.48 -24.51 7.55
N LEU A 5 29.08 -23.66 8.38
CA LEU A 5 30.16 -22.74 7.96
C LEU A 5 31.34 -23.46 7.30
N GLN A 6 31.56 -24.74 7.61
CA GLN A 6 32.59 -25.59 7.05
C GLN A 6 32.20 -26.22 5.69
N GLY A 7 31.02 -25.89 5.15
CA GLY A 7 30.50 -26.41 3.87
C GLY A 7 29.84 -27.79 3.97
N ALA A 8 29.65 -28.32 5.18
CA ALA A 8 28.88 -29.56 5.38
C ALA A 8 27.37 -29.28 5.28
N THR A 9 26.60 -30.24 4.80
CA THR A 9 25.15 -30.11 4.70
C THR A 9 24.48 -30.07 6.08
N ALA A 10 23.71 -29.03 6.34
CA ALA A 10 22.90 -28.88 7.55
C ALA A 10 21.50 -29.49 7.31
N ARG A 11 21.42 -30.82 7.37
CA ARG A 11 20.23 -31.60 7.04
C ARG A 11 19.28 -31.76 8.22
N ASN A 12 17.98 -31.96 7.93
CA ASN A 12 16.96 -32.31 8.92
C ASN A 12 16.86 -31.35 10.12
N LEU A 13 17.20 -30.08 9.93
CA LEU A 13 17.15 -29.07 10.98
C LEU A 13 15.77 -28.45 11.06
N LYS A 14 15.29 -28.25 12.29
CA LYS A 14 14.05 -27.50 12.51
C LYS A 14 14.29 -26.05 12.13
N TYR A 15 13.29 -25.43 11.53
CA TYR A 15 13.29 -24.00 11.29
C TYR A 15 11.96 -23.38 11.68
N ASP A 16 12.00 -22.10 11.98
CA ASP A 16 10.82 -21.25 11.93
C ASP A 16 11.09 -19.92 11.21
N ILE A 17 10.00 -19.31 10.74
CA ILE A 17 10.01 -18.04 10.03
C ILE A 17 8.88 -17.18 10.61
N GLN A 18 9.26 -15.99 11.09
CA GLN A 18 8.35 -14.97 11.56
C GLN A 18 8.40 -13.77 10.61
N GLY A 19 7.24 -13.34 10.10
CA GLY A 19 7.11 -12.14 9.28
C GLY A 19 6.57 -10.96 10.09
N THR A 20 7.09 -9.77 9.83
CA THR A 20 6.57 -8.48 10.32
C THR A 20 6.35 -7.55 9.14
N PHE A 21 5.16 -6.97 9.05
CA PHE A 21 4.71 -6.16 7.92
C PHE A 21 4.45 -4.74 8.37
N ILE A 22 5.08 -3.78 7.71
CA ILE A 22 4.93 -2.34 7.99
C ILE A 22 4.55 -1.59 6.72
N SER A 23 3.75 -0.54 6.82
CA SER A 23 3.44 0.32 5.67
C SER A 23 4.71 0.93 5.08
N THR A 24 4.77 0.99 3.75
CA THR A 24 5.86 1.63 3.04
C THR A 24 5.30 2.41 1.85
N PRO A 25 5.92 3.53 1.41
CA PRO A 25 5.40 4.30 0.29
C PRO A 25 5.22 3.46 -0.97
N THR A 26 4.03 3.50 -1.56
CA THR A 26 3.75 2.84 -2.83
C THR A 26 4.24 3.73 -3.97
N THR A 27 5.23 3.25 -4.72
CA THR A 27 5.79 4.00 -5.86
C THR A 27 5.99 3.09 -7.06
N PHE A 28 5.75 3.65 -8.25
CA PHE A 28 5.99 2.96 -9.52
C PHE A 28 6.80 3.85 -10.44
N SER A 29 7.83 3.29 -11.08
CA SER A 29 8.77 4.04 -11.93
C SER A 29 8.09 4.74 -13.11
N GLY A 30 7.00 4.17 -13.65
CA GLY A 30 6.17 4.76 -14.71
C GLY A 30 5.19 5.84 -14.25
N PHE A 31 5.06 6.05 -12.93
CA PHE A 31 4.05 6.90 -12.30
C PHE A 31 4.63 7.71 -11.12
N LYS A 32 5.86 8.23 -11.26
CA LYS A 32 6.60 8.89 -10.17
C LYS A 32 5.88 10.06 -9.49
N ASP A 33 5.02 10.76 -10.21
CA ASP A 33 4.29 11.93 -9.72
C ASP A 33 2.90 11.57 -9.14
N PHE A 34 2.55 10.28 -9.08
CA PHE A 34 1.27 9.81 -8.58
C PHE A 34 1.40 9.32 -7.13
N TYR A 35 0.35 9.56 -6.36
CA TYR A 35 0.16 9.03 -5.02
C TYR A 35 -0.77 7.82 -5.09
N PHE A 36 -0.32 6.69 -4.56
CA PHE A 36 -1.07 5.42 -4.55
C PHE A 36 -1.47 4.95 -3.15
N ASP A 37 -0.88 5.54 -2.11
CA ASP A 37 -1.22 5.22 -0.73
C ASP A 37 -2.51 5.94 -0.33
N ASP A 38 -3.42 5.23 0.33
CA ASP A 38 -4.66 5.77 0.88
C ASP A 38 -4.41 6.36 2.29
N PRO A 39 -4.35 7.70 2.46
CA PRO A 39 -4.09 8.30 3.77
C PRO A 39 -5.28 8.18 4.72
N SER A 40 -6.46 7.74 4.24
CA SER A 40 -7.63 7.45 5.09
C SER A 40 -7.58 6.06 5.72
N LYS A 41 -6.57 5.24 5.42
CA LYS A 41 -6.36 3.93 6.06
C LYS A 41 -5.26 4.00 7.11
N VAL A 42 -5.54 3.43 8.28
CA VAL A 42 -4.54 3.19 9.32
C VAL A 42 -4.16 1.72 9.27
N PHE A 43 -2.87 1.46 9.11
CA PHE A 43 -2.30 0.12 9.18
C PHE A 43 -1.26 0.09 10.30
N ASN A 44 -1.56 -0.72 11.31
CA ASN A 44 -0.61 -1.03 12.37
C ASN A 44 0.32 -2.13 11.87
N SER A 45 1.53 -2.19 12.41
CA SER A 45 2.43 -3.31 12.11
C SER A 45 1.73 -4.63 12.43
N GLU A 46 1.73 -5.56 11.48
CA GLU A 46 1.13 -6.88 11.65
C GLU A 46 2.23 -7.95 11.62
N GLU A 47 2.12 -8.93 12.51
CA GLU A 47 2.96 -10.11 12.50
C GLU A 47 2.23 -11.27 11.81
N SER A 48 2.93 -12.04 10.99
CA SER A 48 2.37 -13.27 10.43
C SER A 48 2.19 -14.33 11.52
N LYS A 49 1.43 -15.38 11.20
CA LYS A 49 1.56 -16.64 11.93
C LYS A 49 3.00 -17.15 11.77
N LEU A 50 3.52 -17.80 12.81
CA LEU A 50 4.80 -18.49 12.76
C LEU A 50 4.71 -19.64 11.76
N ILE A 51 5.66 -19.70 10.83
CA ILE A 51 5.78 -20.79 9.86
C ILE A 51 6.92 -21.68 10.34
N SER A 52 6.64 -22.94 10.65
CA SER A 52 7.67 -23.87 11.13
C SER A 52 7.75 -25.12 10.27
N GLY A 53 8.92 -25.71 10.19
CA GLY A 53 9.15 -26.93 9.42
C GLY A 53 10.51 -27.56 9.71
N THR A 54 10.95 -28.41 8.79
CA THR A 54 12.25 -29.08 8.87
C THR A 54 12.87 -29.11 7.48
N THR A 55 14.17 -28.87 7.38
CA THR A 55 14.91 -29.02 6.12
C THR A 55 15.02 -30.49 5.73
N ASP A 56 15.22 -30.77 4.45
CA ASP A 56 15.41 -32.11 3.94
C ASP A 56 16.86 -32.61 4.14
N GLU A 57 17.15 -33.79 3.60
CA GLU A 57 18.48 -34.42 3.69
C GLU A 57 19.60 -33.60 3.03
N LYS A 58 19.24 -32.65 2.16
CA LYS A 58 20.15 -31.74 1.45
C LYS A 58 20.22 -30.36 2.12
N GLY A 59 19.51 -30.14 3.23
CA GLY A 59 19.43 -28.84 3.89
C GLY A 59 18.46 -27.87 3.19
N ASP A 60 17.56 -28.37 2.36
CA ASP A 60 16.59 -27.55 1.63
C ASP A 60 15.19 -27.60 2.26
N ALA A 61 14.47 -26.50 2.18
CA ALA A 61 13.06 -26.44 2.54
C ALA A 61 12.33 -25.52 1.56
N LEU A 62 11.24 -26.00 0.98
CA LEU A 62 10.33 -25.18 0.19
C LEU A 62 9.25 -24.63 1.11
N VAL A 63 9.26 -23.31 1.32
CA VAL A 63 8.27 -22.64 2.16
C VAL A 63 7.19 -22.01 1.28
N GLN A 64 5.96 -22.50 1.42
CA GLN A 64 4.77 -21.89 0.81
C GLN A 64 3.90 -21.30 1.90
N ALA A 65 3.79 -19.98 1.93
CA ALA A 65 3.00 -19.26 2.93
C ALA A 65 2.03 -18.31 2.25
N LYS A 66 0.83 -18.21 2.83
CA LYS A 66 -0.16 -17.19 2.47
C LYS A 66 -0.35 -16.30 3.69
N PHE A 67 -0.09 -15.01 3.52
CA PHE A 67 -0.30 -14.01 4.55
C PHE A 67 -1.70 -13.43 4.38
N GLU A 68 -2.52 -13.52 5.42
CA GLU A 68 -3.86 -12.90 5.48
C GLU A 68 -3.72 -11.47 5.99
N ILE A 69 -2.91 -10.68 5.30
CA ILE A 69 -2.52 -9.32 5.69
C ILE A 69 -3.03 -8.36 4.61
N GLY A 70 -3.60 -7.23 5.04
CA GLY A 70 -3.81 -6.09 4.14
C GLY A 70 -5.25 -5.73 3.77
N SER A 71 -6.26 -6.22 4.49
CA SER A 71 -7.63 -5.66 4.35
C SER A 71 -7.66 -4.15 4.66
N THR A 72 -6.73 -3.67 5.49
CA THR A 72 -6.59 -2.27 5.92
C THR A 72 -5.31 -1.61 5.43
N ALA A 73 -4.51 -2.26 4.57
CA ALA A 73 -3.25 -1.67 4.11
C ALA A 73 -3.50 -0.39 3.30
N PRO A 74 -2.79 0.73 3.57
CA PRO A 74 -2.92 1.95 2.78
C PRO A 74 -2.33 1.78 1.37
N GLY A 75 -1.39 0.84 1.20
CA GLY A 75 -0.69 0.59 -0.05
C GLY A 75 0.22 -0.63 0.06
N MET A 76 1.41 -0.59 -0.53
CA MET A 76 2.45 -1.60 -0.37
C MET A 76 2.90 -1.69 1.08
N LEU A 77 3.29 -2.91 1.45
CA LEU A 77 3.90 -3.20 2.73
C LEU A 77 5.34 -3.60 2.52
N MET A 78 6.15 -3.35 3.53
CA MET A 78 7.45 -3.94 3.66
C MET A 78 7.36 -5.13 4.60
N ALA A 79 7.71 -6.31 4.10
CA ALA A 79 7.80 -7.52 4.89
C ALA A 79 9.25 -7.74 5.34
N ASN A 80 9.45 -7.89 6.65
CA ASN A 80 10.69 -8.35 7.24
C ASN A 80 10.46 -9.78 7.73
N PHE A 81 11.23 -10.72 7.21
CA PHE A 81 11.19 -12.12 7.63
C PHE A 81 12.43 -12.42 8.45
N VAL A 82 12.22 -13.01 9.61
CA VAL A 82 13.26 -13.55 10.47
C VAL A 82 13.15 -15.06 10.41
N THR A 83 14.20 -15.71 9.92
CA THR A 83 14.32 -17.17 9.87
C THR A 83 15.25 -17.62 10.99
N ARG A 84 14.82 -18.60 11.79
CA ARG A 84 15.68 -19.27 12.76
C ARG A 84 15.80 -20.73 12.38
N VAL A 85 17.03 -21.25 12.36
CA VAL A 85 17.33 -22.66 12.11
C VAL A 85 18.03 -23.23 13.34
N TYR A 86 17.44 -24.26 13.91
CA TYR A 86 17.83 -24.81 15.21
C TYR A 86 18.77 -26.00 15.05
N GLU A 87 19.88 -25.96 15.80
CA GLU A 87 20.78 -27.09 16.02
C GLU A 87 20.15 -28.11 16.99
N GLU A 88 20.71 -29.32 17.03
CA GLU A 88 20.23 -30.36 17.95
C GLU A 88 20.36 -29.97 19.44
N SER A 89 21.32 -29.08 19.76
CA SER A 89 21.54 -28.54 21.11
C SER A 89 20.44 -27.58 21.56
N GLY A 90 19.62 -27.07 20.64
CA GLY A 90 18.64 -26.01 20.88
C GLY A 90 19.15 -24.59 20.59
N ASP A 91 20.45 -24.43 20.30
CA ASP A 91 20.98 -23.18 19.74
C ASP A 91 20.44 -22.97 18.32
N PHE A 92 20.48 -21.73 17.82
CA PHE A 92 20.01 -21.44 16.48
C PHE A 92 20.86 -20.40 15.76
N SER A 93 20.91 -20.56 14.44
CA SER A 93 21.34 -19.51 13.52
C SER A 93 20.14 -18.68 13.10
N ILE A 94 20.35 -17.38 12.90
CA ILE A 94 19.32 -16.42 12.49
C ILE A 94 19.70 -15.77 11.17
N ASP A 95 18.73 -15.61 10.29
CA ASP A 95 18.83 -14.79 9.09
C ASP A 95 17.62 -13.86 9.00
N ALA A 96 17.81 -12.69 8.41
CA ALA A 96 16.75 -11.69 8.25
C ALA A 96 16.74 -11.10 6.85
N ASN A 97 15.61 -11.22 6.17
CA ASN A 97 15.43 -10.73 4.82
C ASN A 97 14.24 -9.78 4.71
N ARG A 98 14.41 -8.74 3.91
CA ARG A 98 13.41 -7.69 3.71
C ARG A 98 12.95 -7.69 2.26
N MET A 99 11.64 -7.65 2.04
CA MET A 99 11.06 -7.62 0.69
C MET A 99 9.77 -6.78 0.64
N LEU A 100 9.49 -6.21 -0.53
CA LEU A 100 8.20 -5.57 -0.79
C LEU A 100 7.11 -6.63 -0.88
N TYR A 101 5.99 -6.35 -0.23
CA TYR A 101 4.79 -7.16 -0.25
C TYR A 101 3.62 -6.32 -0.74
N SER A 102 2.93 -6.84 -1.75
CA SER A 102 1.76 -6.20 -2.33
C SER A 102 0.48 -6.85 -1.82
N PRO A 103 -0.29 -6.19 -0.95
CA PRO A 103 -1.61 -6.70 -0.53
C PRO A 103 -2.66 -6.61 -1.65
N TYR A 104 -2.43 -5.77 -2.65
CA TYR A 104 -3.35 -5.55 -3.77
C TYR A 104 -2.74 -6.05 -5.08
N LYS A 105 -3.57 -6.49 -6.02
CA LYS A 105 -3.12 -6.85 -7.38
C LYS A 105 -2.93 -5.63 -8.27
N ARG A 106 -3.67 -4.56 -7.98
CA ARG A 106 -3.77 -3.34 -8.77
C ARG A 106 -3.92 -2.16 -7.81
N TYR A 107 -3.39 -1.02 -8.21
CA TYR A 107 -3.35 0.21 -7.45
C TYR A 107 -3.93 1.34 -8.28
N ALA A 108 -4.85 2.09 -7.67
CA ALA A 108 -5.37 3.33 -8.21
C ALA A 108 -4.56 4.50 -7.64
N GLY A 109 -4.02 5.34 -8.52
CA GLY A 109 -3.22 6.50 -8.13
C GLY A 109 -3.86 7.81 -8.57
N ILE A 110 -3.50 8.89 -7.90
CA ILE A 110 -3.90 10.26 -8.27
C ILE A 110 -2.69 11.17 -8.33
N LYS A 111 -2.68 12.06 -9.32
CA LYS A 111 -1.72 13.16 -9.42
C LYS A 111 -2.47 14.49 -9.41
N SER A 112 -2.12 15.31 -8.43
CA SER A 112 -2.63 16.67 -8.29
C SER A 112 -1.94 17.60 -9.30
N PRO A 113 -2.67 18.58 -9.88
CA PRO A 113 -2.06 19.65 -10.68
C PRO A 113 -1.25 20.64 -9.82
N GLN A 114 -1.37 20.56 -8.50
CA GLN A 114 -0.62 21.37 -7.54
C GLN A 114 0.89 21.08 -7.66
N GLN A 115 1.68 22.10 -8.03
CA GLN A 115 3.13 21.99 -8.26
C GLN A 115 3.97 22.36 -7.03
N THR A 116 3.41 23.11 -6.10
CA THR A 116 4.08 23.63 -4.91
C THR A 116 3.28 23.25 -3.65
N ARG A 117 3.71 23.69 -2.46
CA ARG A 117 2.90 23.56 -1.24
C ARG A 117 1.75 24.57 -1.15
N GLU A 118 1.61 25.46 -2.14
CA GLU A 118 0.57 26.48 -2.16
C GLU A 118 -0.77 25.89 -2.59
N GLN A 119 -1.84 26.34 -1.97
CA GLN A 119 -3.20 25.93 -2.31
C GLN A 119 -3.58 26.25 -3.76
N LEU A 120 -4.44 25.42 -4.34
CA LEU A 120 -5.10 25.74 -5.61
C LEU A 120 -6.18 26.80 -5.38
N ASN A 121 -6.24 27.81 -6.25
CA ASN A 121 -7.22 28.90 -6.18
C ASN A 121 -8.63 28.43 -6.57
N THR A 122 -9.64 28.81 -5.81
CA THR A 122 -11.05 28.72 -6.23
C THR A 122 -11.32 29.60 -7.46
N GLY A 123 -12.46 29.37 -8.12
CA GLY A 123 -12.82 30.05 -9.37
C GLY A 123 -12.03 29.58 -10.60
N SER A 124 -11.09 28.65 -10.43
CA SER A 124 -10.30 28.04 -11.50
C SER A 124 -10.72 26.59 -11.75
N ASN A 125 -10.50 26.12 -12.98
CA ASN A 125 -10.70 24.72 -13.34
C ASN A 125 -9.35 24.01 -13.43
N TYR A 126 -9.18 22.91 -12.70
CA TYR A 126 -7.94 22.15 -12.63
C TYR A 126 -8.13 20.73 -13.13
N THR A 127 -7.17 20.25 -13.92
CA THR A 127 -7.14 18.86 -14.40
C THR A 127 -6.28 18.00 -13.49
N TYR A 128 -6.86 16.94 -12.97
CA TYR A 128 -6.19 15.89 -12.22
C TYR A 128 -5.95 14.70 -13.14
N GLU A 129 -4.84 13.99 -12.91
CA GLU A 129 -4.59 12.71 -13.56
C GLU A 129 -4.87 11.58 -12.57
N VAL A 130 -5.42 10.48 -13.07
CA VAL A 130 -5.53 9.21 -12.34
C VAL A 130 -4.72 8.14 -13.05
N ALA A 131 -4.24 7.15 -12.30
CA ALA A 131 -3.49 6.02 -12.83
C ALA A 131 -4.07 4.71 -12.32
N SER A 132 -3.96 3.67 -13.12
CA SER A 132 -4.11 2.28 -12.70
C SER A 132 -2.86 1.50 -13.10
N ALA A 133 -2.26 0.82 -12.14
CA ALA A 133 -1.05 0.02 -12.31
C ALA A 133 -1.15 -1.30 -11.54
N ASP A 134 -0.59 -2.38 -12.06
CA ASP A 134 -0.45 -3.61 -11.28
C ASP A 134 0.62 -3.45 -10.19
N TYR A 135 0.76 -4.47 -9.32
CA TYR A 135 1.75 -4.48 -8.25
C TYR A 135 3.22 -4.45 -8.72
N LEU A 136 3.48 -4.65 -10.01
CA LEU A 136 4.80 -4.53 -10.63
C LEU A 136 5.02 -3.13 -11.24
N GLY A 137 3.98 -2.28 -11.26
CA GLY A 137 3.99 -0.95 -11.85
C GLY A 137 3.67 -0.92 -13.34
N ASN A 138 3.16 -2.00 -13.91
CA ASN A 138 2.73 -2.02 -15.31
C ASN A 138 1.36 -1.33 -15.45
N PRO A 139 1.19 -0.44 -16.44
CA PRO A 139 -0.06 0.26 -16.66
C PRO A 139 -1.22 -0.71 -16.93
N GLN A 140 -2.38 -0.42 -16.33
CA GLN A 140 -3.62 -1.19 -16.52
C GLN A 140 -4.64 -0.35 -17.28
N ALA A 141 -4.88 -0.74 -18.53
CA ALA A 141 -5.82 -0.06 -19.41
C ALA A 141 -7.27 -0.42 -19.11
N ASN A 142 -8.21 0.40 -19.61
CA ASN A 142 -9.65 0.17 -19.53
C ASN A 142 -10.20 -0.10 -18.12
N THR A 143 -9.47 0.36 -17.09
CA THR A 143 -9.88 0.22 -15.69
C THR A 143 -10.83 1.35 -15.33
N GLU A 144 -11.97 1.03 -14.71
CA GLU A 144 -12.88 2.04 -14.17
C GLU A 144 -12.47 2.45 -12.76
N LEU A 145 -12.08 3.71 -12.61
CA LEU A 145 -11.74 4.31 -11.33
C LEU A 145 -12.88 5.19 -10.86
N GLU A 146 -13.39 4.93 -9.65
CA GLU A 146 -14.32 5.81 -8.96
C GLU A 146 -13.55 6.93 -8.25
N VAL A 147 -13.90 8.17 -8.56
CA VAL A 147 -13.35 9.37 -7.94
C VAL A 147 -14.41 10.00 -7.06
N GLN A 148 -14.16 10.01 -5.75
CA GLN A 148 -15.03 10.61 -4.75
C GLN A 148 -14.32 11.77 -4.07
N VAL A 149 -14.97 12.93 -4.02
CA VAL A 149 -14.41 14.16 -3.44
C VAL A 149 -15.19 14.52 -2.18
N TYR A 150 -14.50 14.72 -1.08
CA TYR A 150 -15.06 15.03 0.24
C TYR A 150 -14.55 16.39 0.72
N LYS A 151 -15.44 17.21 1.30
CA LYS A 151 -15.05 18.50 1.91
C LYS A 151 -14.72 18.30 3.38
N VAL A 152 -13.44 18.40 3.74
CA VAL A 152 -12.95 18.17 5.11
C VAL A 152 -13.14 19.45 5.94
N TYR A 153 -13.87 19.35 7.06
CA TYR A 153 -14.12 20.49 7.94
C TYR A 153 -12.97 20.72 8.95
N TRP A 154 -12.62 22.00 9.12
CA TRP A 154 -11.38 22.55 9.71
C TRP A 154 -11.01 22.15 11.17
N TYR A 155 -11.85 21.42 11.90
CA TYR A 155 -11.47 20.93 13.24
C TYR A 155 -10.56 19.69 13.21
N TRP A 156 -10.48 18.99 12.08
CA TRP A 156 -9.82 17.68 11.97
C TRP A 156 -8.36 17.74 11.50
N TRP A 157 -7.95 18.74 10.71
CA TRP A 157 -6.60 18.79 10.12
C TRP A 157 -5.47 19.18 11.12
N TRP A 158 -5.81 19.71 12.30
CA TRP A 158 -4.82 20.02 13.34
C TRP A 158 -4.29 18.78 14.06
N SER A 159 -4.93 17.63 13.89
CA SER A 159 -4.35 16.34 14.24
C SER A 159 -3.47 15.89 13.08
N SER A 160 -2.15 15.95 13.27
CA SER A 160 -1.14 15.46 12.31
C SER A 160 -1.21 13.95 12.05
N ASP A 161 -2.21 13.25 12.57
CA ASP A 161 -2.27 11.80 12.59
C ASP A 161 -3.27 11.32 11.53
N ASN A 162 -2.83 10.38 10.68
CA ASN A 162 -3.68 9.71 9.68
C ASN A 162 -4.94 9.07 10.27
N SER A 163 -4.96 8.79 11.59
CA SER A 163 -6.13 8.30 12.33
C SER A 163 -7.31 9.27 12.31
N SER A 164 -7.08 10.58 12.31
CA SER A 164 -8.13 11.60 12.27
C SER A 164 -8.85 11.62 10.93
N LEU A 165 -8.10 11.54 9.82
CA LEU A 165 -8.64 11.47 8.47
C LEU A 165 -9.40 10.17 8.23
N ALA A 166 -8.86 9.05 8.73
CA ALA A 166 -9.54 7.75 8.68
C ALA A 166 -10.91 7.79 9.35
N ASN A 167 -10.98 8.34 10.57
CA ASN A 167 -12.24 8.51 11.29
C ASN A 167 -13.22 9.39 10.51
N TYR A 168 -12.73 10.53 9.98
CA TYR A 168 -13.55 11.43 9.16
C TYR A 168 -14.14 10.71 7.94
N VAL A 169 -13.33 10.00 7.14
CA VAL A 169 -13.82 9.30 5.94
C VAL A 169 -14.74 8.13 6.30
N SER A 170 -14.52 7.46 7.43
CA SER A 170 -15.35 6.34 7.89
C SER A 170 -16.71 6.77 8.46
N ASP A 171 -16.86 8.03 8.86
CA ASP A 171 -18.10 8.51 9.44
C ASP A 171 -19.20 8.57 8.37
N SER A 172 -20.21 7.71 8.54
CA SER A 172 -21.33 7.50 7.60
C SER A 172 -22.10 8.76 7.21
N TYR A 173 -21.93 9.86 7.95
CA TYR A 173 -22.52 11.16 7.65
C TYR A 173 -21.77 11.95 6.56
N ASN A 174 -20.51 11.61 6.25
CA ASN A 174 -19.72 12.32 5.26
C ASN A 174 -20.01 11.80 3.85
N LYS A 175 -20.93 12.49 3.16
CA LYS A 175 -21.24 12.22 1.75
C LYS A 175 -20.25 12.94 0.83
N PRO A 176 -19.81 12.32 -0.27
CA PRO A 176 -18.97 13.00 -1.25
C PRO A 176 -19.74 14.18 -1.84
N VAL A 177 -19.06 15.33 -1.96
CA VAL A 177 -19.59 16.53 -2.62
C VAL A 177 -19.58 16.40 -4.14
N LYS A 178 -18.70 15.53 -4.68
CA LYS A 178 -18.65 15.15 -6.11
C LYS A 178 -18.32 13.67 -6.22
N ASN A 179 -18.95 12.99 -7.18
CA ASN A 179 -18.63 11.61 -7.56
C ASN A 179 -18.57 11.52 -9.09
N MET A 180 -17.58 10.84 -9.62
CA MET A 180 -17.43 10.55 -11.05
C MET A 180 -16.66 9.25 -11.27
N THR A 181 -16.78 8.69 -12.48
CA THR A 181 -15.98 7.54 -12.92
C THR A 181 -15.06 7.98 -14.05
N VAL A 182 -13.80 7.57 -13.98
CA VAL A 182 -12.79 7.79 -15.03
C VAL A 182 -12.33 6.44 -15.54
N ARG A 183 -12.27 6.26 -16.86
CA ARG A 183 -11.71 5.06 -17.48
C ARG A 183 -10.28 5.32 -17.93
N THR A 184 -9.34 4.46 -17.55
CA THR A 184 -7.93 4.58 -17.98
C THR A 184 -7.77 4.20 -19.46
N GLY A 185 -6.91 4.93 -20.17
CA GLY A 185 -6.47 4.58 -21.52
C GLY A 185 -5.36 3.52 -21.53
N GLU A 186 -4.81 3.25 -22.71
CA GLU A 186 -3.76 2.23 -22.92
C GLU A 186 -2.50 2.41 -22.07
N ASN A 187 -2.17 3.65 -21.70
CA ASN A 187 -1.05 3.97 -20.82
C ASN A 187 -1.38 3.85 -19.31
N GLY A 188 -2.55 3.29 -18.98
CA GLY A 188 -3.04 3.17 -17.61
C GLY A 188 -3.38 4.50 -16.95
N ARG A 189 -3.53 5.60 -17.72
CA ARG A 189 -3.85 6.93 -17.19
C ARG A 189 -5.22 7.41 -17.66
N GLY A 190 -5.83 8.26 -16.86
CA GLY A 190 -7.04 9.00 -17.19
C GLY A 190 -6.99 10.40 -16.59
N THR A 191 -7.95 11.25 -16.95
CA THR A 191 -8.01 12.62 -16.44
C THR A 191 -9.42 13.00 -16.07
N PHE A 192 -9.56 13.87 -15.08
CA PHE A 192 -10.82 14.53 -14.75
C PHE A 192 -10.56 15.97 -14.33
N SER A 193 -11.60 16.80 -14.42
CA SER A 193 -11.50 18.22 -14.07
C SER A 193 -12.32 18.54 -12.83
N LEU A 194 -11.76 19.35 -11.93
CA LEU A 194 -12.44 19.90 -10.77
C LEU A 194 -12.33 21.41 -10.74
N SER A 195 -13.45 22.05 -10.47
CA SER A 195 -13.55 23.46 -10.12
C SER A 195 -14.41 23.64 -8.86
N PHE A 196 -14.16 24.69 -8.10
CA PHE A 196 -14.96 25.10 -6.94
C PHE A 196 -15.19 26.60 -7.01
N SER A 197 -16.39 27.07 -6.66
CA SER A 197 -16.66 28.50 -6.58
C SER A 197 -15.90 29.15 -5.44
N ASN A 198 -15.85 30.48 -5.40
CA ASN A 198 -15.11 31.20 -4.35
C ASN A 198 -15.67 30.92 -2.94
N GLU A 199 -16.98 30.72 -2.83
CA GLU A 199 -17.69 30.40 -1.59
C GLU A 199 -17.43 28.97 -1.10
N GLU A 200 -16.96 28.09 -1.99
CA GLU A 200 -16.69 26.69 -1.70
C GLU A 200 -15.28 26.45 -1.15
N TRP A 201 -14.47 27.48 -0.92
CA TRP A 201 -13.10 27.33 -0.39
C TRP A 201 -13.02 26.39 0.84
N GLY A 202 -11.89 25.70 0.95
CA GLY A 202 -11.62 24.78 2.06
C GLY A 202 -10.69 23.63 1.67
N THR A 203 -10.57 22.67 2.57
CA THR A 203 -9.77 21.46 2.36
C THR A 203 -10.63 20.35 1.78
N TYR A 204 -10.08 19.63 0.81
CA TYR A 204 -10.75 18.53 0.15
C TYR A 204 -9.89 17.26 0.20
N PHE A 205 -10.55 16.14 0.46
CA PHE A 205 -9.97 14.80 0.29
C PHE A 205 -10.52 14.20 -1.00
N ILE A 206 -9.62 13.69 -1.86
CA ILE A 206 -10.00 13.04 -3.11
C ILE A 206 -9.59 11.57 -2.99
N SER A 207 -10.59 10.70 -2.96
CA SER A 207 -10.41 9.25 -2.99
C SER A 207 -10.52 8.77 -4.43
N VAL A 208 -9.53 8.00 -4.88
CA VAL A 208 -9.59 7.28 -6.16
C VAL A 208 -9.54 5.79 -5.85
N LYS A 209 -10.60 5.08 -6.22
CA LYS A 209 -10.73 3.65 -5.96
C LYS A 209 -10.96 2.89 -7.25
N ASP A 210 -10.32 1.75 -7.31
CA ASP A 210 -10.74 0.71 -8.23
C ASP A 210 -12.07 0.12 -7.78
N LYS A 211 -12.96 -0.20 -8.73
CA LYS A 211 -14.26 -0.82 -8.42
C LYS A 211 -14.16 -2.34 -8.19
N GLU A 212 -13.08 -2.97 -8.64
CA GLU A 212 -12.79 -4.40 -8.43
C GLU A 212 -11.87 -4.63 -7.22
#